data_AF-A0A8C7UW27-F1
#
_entry.id   AF-A0A8C7UW27-F1
#
_cell.length_a   1.000
_cell.length_b   1.000
_cell.length_c   1.000
_cell.angle_alpha   90.00
_cell.angle_beta   90.00
_cell.angle_gamma   90.00
#
_symmetry.space_group_name_H-M   'P 1'
#
loop_
_entity.id
_entity.type
_entity.pdbx_description
1 polymer ?
#
loop_
_entity_poly.entity_id
_entity_poly.type
_entity_poly.pdbx_seq_one_letter_code
_entity_poly.pdbx_strand_id
1 'polypeptide(L)'
;ILLTLSNPPISLPAVLKLTDSFGSLSRYNINWSKSEAMPLNPHTFQADLVGSPFVWKTSGMKYLGVNIVFPITKIFRGTNSLLTVLIEQSETQDRV
;
A
#
# COMPACT_ATOMS: atom_id res chain seq x y z
N ILE A 1 -3.63 9.10 0.20
CA ILE A 1 -2.30 8.71 -0.30
C ILE A 1 -2.21 7.18 -0.33
N LEU A 2 -1.39 6.62 -1.21
CA LEU A 2 -1.04 5.19 -1.21
C LEU A 2 0.46 5.09 -0.93
N LEU A 3 0.85 4.21 -0.01
CA LEU A 3 2.23 4.04 0.43
C LEU A 3 2.58 2.55 0.44
N THR A 4 3.75 2.21 -0.08
CA THR A 4 4.34 0.88 0.03
C THR A 4 5.50 0.93 1.02
N LEU A 5 5.59 -0.08 1.89
CA LEU A 5 6.61 -0.16 2.92
C LEU A 5 7.36 -1.48 2.82
N SER A 6 8.68 -1.39 2.90
CA SER A 6 9.56 -2.54 3.07
C SER A 6 10.02 -2.58 4.53
N ASN A 7 10.16 -3.78 5.09
CA ASN A 7 10.56 -4.02 6.47
C ASN A 7 9.73 -3.17 7.49
N PRO A 8 8.42 -3.46 7.65
CA PRO A 8 7.51 -2.69 8.50
C PRO A 8 8.00 -2.44 9.94
N PRO A 9 8.68 -3.40 10.62
CA PRO A 9 9.21 -3.16 11.96
C PRO A 9 10.13 -1.93 12.07
N ILE A 10 10.84 -1.58 11.00
CA ILE A 10 11.75 -0.42 10.97
C ILE A 10 11.08 0.79 10.32
N SER A 11 10.40 0.59 9.18
CA SER A 11 9.90 1.71 8.37
C SER A 11 8.61 2.33 8.92
N LEU A 12 7.72 1.53 9.54
CA LEU A 12 6.44 2.01 10.02
C LEU A 12 6.57 3.09 11.13
N PRO A 13 7.38 2.91 12.18
CA PRO A 13 7.54 3.92 13.22
C PRO A 13 8.10 5.24 12.67
N ALA A 14 9.04 5.16 11.72
CA ALA A 14 9.63 6.34 11.08
C ALA A 14 8.59 7.11 10.26
N VAL A 15 7.74 6.41 9.51
CA VAL A 15 6.66 7.01 8.71
C VAL A 15 5.59 7.64 9.59
N LEU A 16 5.18 7.00 10.68
CA LEU A 16 4.22 7.57 11.62
C LEU A 16 4.77 8.88 12.21
N LYS A 17 6.02 8.88 12.68
CA LYS A 17 6.69 10.09 13.20
C LYS A 17 6.78 11.21 12.17
N LEU A 18 7.13 10.87 10.92
CA LEU A 18 7.21 11.86 9.83
C LEU A 18 5.84 12.44 9.52
N THR A 19 4.81 11.58 9.48
CA THR A 19 3.44 11.99 9.23
C THR A 19 2.94 12.93 10.32
N ASP A 20 3.17 12.61 11.59
CA ASP A 20 2.77 13.47 12.71
C ASP A 20 3.50 14.81 12.68
N SER A 21 4.79 14.81 12.35
CA SER A 21 5.59 16.03 12.22
C SER A 21 5.07 16.91 11.07
N PHE A 22 4.78 16.29 9.92
CA PHE A 22 4.17 16.97 8.78
C PHE A 22 2.77 17.50 9.13
N GLY A 23 1.97 16.74 9.87
CA GLY A 23 0.62 17.15 10.27
C GLY A 23 0.63 18.35 11.22
N SER A 24 1.60 18.41 12.13
CA SER A 24 1.83 19.58 12.98
C SER A 24 2.20 20.83 12.17
N LEU A 25 3.08 20.70 11.17
CA LEU A 25 3.57 21.83 10.37
C LEU A 25 2.54 22.31 9.34
N SER A 26 1.89 21.37 8.66
CA SER A 26 0.96 21.65 7.56
C SER A 26 -0.47 21.92 8.03
N ARG A 27 -0.78 21.61 9.30
CA ARG A 27 -2.14 21.56 9.87
C ARG A 27 -3.06 20.52 9.22
N TYR A 28 -2.49 19.56 8.47
CA TYR A 28 -3.23 18.43 7.88
C TYR A 28 -2.87 17.11 8.55
N ASN A 29 -3.82 16.52 9.29
CA ASN A 29 -3.62 15.23 9.96
C ASN A 29 -4.23 14.08 9.17
N ILE A 30 -3.55 12.92 9.21
CA ILE A 30 -4.09 11.68 8.65
C ILE A 30 -5.23 11.17 9.54
N ASN A 31 -6.34 10.78 8.91
CA ASN A 31 -7.38 10.04 9.58
C ASN A 31 -7.01 8.55 9.63
N TRP A 32 -6.38 8.15 10.73
CA TRP A 32 -5.91 6.78 10.90
C TRP A 32 -7.06 5.76 10.95
N SER A 33 -8.25 6.12 11.47
CA SER A 33 -9.39 5.20 11.54
C SER A 33 -9.96 4.83 10.16
N LYS A 34 -9.59 5.58 9.10
CA LYS A 34 -9.91 5.27 7.70
C LYS A 34 -8.70 4.72 6.91
N SER A 35 -7.55 4.61 7.55
CA SER A 35 -6.32 4.14 6.90
C SER A 35 -6.25 2.62 6.96
N GLU A 36 -6.06 2.00 5.81
CA GLU A 36 -6.04 0.54 5.66
C GLU A 36 -4.64 0.05 5.33
N ALA A 37 -4.28 -1.13 5.83
CA ALA A 37 -3.02 -1.81 5.53
C ALA A 37 -3.31 -3.22 5.00
N MET A 38 -2.57 -3.63 3.98
CA MET A 38 -2.70 -4.93 3.35
C MET A 38 -1.31 -5.48 3.03
N PRO A 39 -1.09 -6.80 3.19
CA PRO A 39 0.18 -7.40 2.79
C PRO A 39 0.39 -7.27 1.28
N LEU A 40 1.61 -6.99 0.85
CA LEU A 40 1.98 -7.03 -0.58
C LEU A 40 2.53 -8.41 -0.97
N ASN A 41 3.08 -9.14 -0.01
CA ASN A 41 3.64 -10.47 -0.19
C ASN A 41 3.18 -11.43 0.92
N PRO A 42 3.30 -12.76 0.73
CA PRO A 42 2.86 -13.76 1.72
C PRO A 42 3.66 -13.77 3.04
N HIS A 43 4.75 -12.99 3.14
CA HIS A 43 5.63 -12.94 4.31
C HIS A 43 5.35 -11.73 5.21
N THR A 44 4.29 -10.96 4.93
CA THR A 44 3.86 -9.85 5.79
C THR A 44 2.61 -10.25 6.55
N PHE A 45 2.66 -10.16 7.87
CA PHE A 45 1.60 -10.56 8.78
C PHE A 45 1.08 -9.35 9.56
N GLN A 46 -0.12 -9.47 10.11
CA GLN A 46 -0.69 -8.44 10.99
C GLN A 46 0.22 -8.15 12.21
N ALA A 47 0.97 -9.17 12.67
CA ALA A 47 1.94 -9.04 13.75
C ALA A 47 3.07 -8.03 13.44
N ASP A 48 3.41 -7.82 12.17
CA ASP A 48 4.43 -6.85 11.75
C ASP A 48 3.97 -5.39 11.89
N LEU A 49 2.67 -5.19 12.14
CA LEU A 49 2.01 -3.90 12.29
C LEU A 49 1.42 -3.72 13.71
N VAL A 50 1.91 -4.47 14.70
CA VAL A 50 1.44 -4.38 16.08
C VAL A 50 1.59 -2.95 16.61
N GLY A 51 0.53 -2.43 17.22
CA GLY A 51 0.48 -1.07 17.75
C GLY A 51 0.29 0.02 16.69
N SER A 52 0.16 -0.34 15.42
CA SER A 52 -0.14 0.61 14.36
C SER A 52 -1.63 0.98 14.31
N PRO A 53 -1.98 2.17 13.81
CA PRO A 53 -3.36 2.64 13.84
C PRO A 53 -4.15 2.25 12.57
N PHE A 54 -3.65 1.28 11.79
CA PHE A 54 -4.25 0.86 10.52
C PHE A 54 -5.26 -0.26 10.68
N VAL A 55 -6.29 -0.27 9.83
CA VAL A 55 -7.19 -1.41 9.68
C VAL A 55 -6.53 -2.43 8.76
N TRP A 56 -6.20 -3.61 9.30
CA TRP A 56 -5.63 -4.70 8.50
C TRP A 56 -6.68 -5.33 7.56
N LYS A 57 -6.31 -5.50 6.29
CA LYS A 57 -7.13 -6.10 5.23
C LYS A 57 -6.36 -7.24 4.58
N THR A 58 -7.01 -8.39 4.43
CA THR A 58 -6.42 -9.58 3.78
C THR A 58 -6.98 -9.86 2.39
N SER A 59 -8.10 -9.22 2.01
CA SER A 59 -8.81 -9.46 0.76
C SER A 59 -8.54 -8.42 -0.33
N GLY A 60 -8.08 -7.23 0.04
CA GLY A 60 -7.98 -6.09 -0.88
C GLY A 60 -8.28 -4.75 -0.20
N MET A 61 -7.99 -3.66 -0.92
CA MET A 61 -8.38 -2.29 -0.59
C MET A 61 -8.76 -1.53 -1.86
N LYS A 62 -9.50 -0.42 -1.72
CA LYS A 62 -9.89 0.43 -2.85
C LYS A 62 -9.12 1.75 -2.82
N TYR A 63 -8.47 2.10 -3.92
CA TYR A 63 -7.76 3.37 -4.07
C TYR A 63 -8.17 4.06 -5.37
N LEU A 64 -8.70 5.29 -5.28
CA LEU A 64 -9.14 6.10 -6.43
C LEU A 64 -10.04 5.35 -7.43
N GLY A 65 -10.92 4.48 -6.93
CA GLY A 65 -11.82 3.69 -7.78
C GLY A 65 -11.26 2.34 -8.23
N VAL A 66 -9.95 2.12 -8.09
CA VAL A 66 -9.27 0.87 -8.44
C VAL A 66 -9.26 -0.08 -7.24
N ASN A 67 -9.63 -1.35 -7.48
CA ASN A 67 -9.53 -2.40 -6.47
C ASN A 67 -8.13 -3.01 -6.50
N ILE A 68 -7.38 -2.82 -5.42
CA ILE A 68 -6.09 -3.43 -5.18
C ILE A 68 -6.37 -4.73 -4.43
N VAL A 69 -6.03 -5.88 -5.02
CA VAL A 69 -6.34 -7.21 -4.46
C VAL A 69 -5.09 -7.89 -3.90
N PHE A 70 -5.29 -8.79 -2.94
CA PHE A 70 -4.25 -9.69 -2.46
C PHE A 70 -4.50 -11.15 -2.93
N PRO A 71 -3.46 -11.90 -3.33
CA PRO A 71 -2.10 -11.46 -3.61
C PRO A 71 -2.04 -10.48 -4.79
N ILE A 72 -1.04 -9.58 -4.78
CA ILE A 72 -0.92 -8.50 -5.78
C ILE A 72 -0.78 -9.02 -7.22
N THR A 73 -0.30 -10.26 -7.38
CA THR A 73 -0.27 -10.98 -8.66
C THR A 73 -1.64 -11.11 -9.33
N LYS A 74 -2.74 -11.00 -8.57
CA LYS A 74 -4.10 -11.02 -9.09
C LYS A 74 -4.57 -9.66 -9.63
N ILE A 75 -3.88 -8.56 -9.36
CA ILE A 75 -4.25 -7.22 -9.88
C ILE A 75 -4.27 -7.24 -11.41
N PHE A 76 -3.23 -7.81 -12.03
CA PHE A 76 -3.09 -7.88 -13.49
C PHE A 76 -4.16 -8.73 -14.19
N ARG A 77 -4.82 -9.62 -13.45
CA ARG A 77 -5.89 -10.48 -13.96
C ARG A 77 -7.28 -9.81 -13.91
N GLY A 78 -7.44 -8.77 -13.09
CA GLY A 78 -8.74 -8.13 -12.81
C GLY A 78 -8.93 -6.74 -13.42
N THR A 79 -7.87 -6.06 -13.86
CA THR A 79 -7.97 -4.81 -14.63
C THR A 79 -8.31 -5.11 -16.09
N ASN A 80 -9.26 -4.36 -16.66
CA ASN A 80 -9.61 -4.43 -18.09
C ASN A 80 -8.34 -4.51 -18.96
N SER A 81 -8.36 -5.42 -19.93
CA SER A 81 -7.20 -5.86 -20.74
C SER A 81 -6.29 -4.76 -21.31
N LEU A 82 -6.79 -3.53 -21.47
CA LEU A 82 -6.02 -2.39 -21.96
C LEU A 82 -4.97 -1.87 -20.95
N LEU A 83 -5.23 -1.93 -19.63
CA LEU A 83 -4.27 -1.47 -18.62
C LEU A 83 -3.15 -2.50 -18.38
N THR A 84 -3.46 -3.79 -18.53
CA THR A 84 -2.46 -4.86 -18.42
C THR A 84 -1.45 -4.79 -19.58
N VAL A 85 -1.92 -4.50 -20.80
CA VAL A 85 -1.05 -4.32 -21.98
C VAL A 85 -0.09 -3.13 -21.81
N LEU A 86 -0.55 -1.99 -21.27
CA LEU A 86 0.31 -0.80 -21.13
C LEU A 86 1.43 -0.98 -20.10
N ILE A 87 1.21 -1.80 -19.06
CA ILE A 87 2.21 -2.01 -18.00
C ILE A 87 3.23 -3.09 -18.41
N GLU A 88 2.84 -4.16 -19.11
CA GLU A 88 3.78 -5.16 -19.64
C GLU A 88 4.77 -4.56 -20.66
N GLN A 89 4.32 -3.58 -21.47
CA GLN A 89 5.19 -2.86 -22.40
C GLN A 89 6.23 -1.99 -21.66
N SER A 90 5.94 -1.54 -20.44
CA SER A 90 6.89 -0.77 -19.62
C SER A 90 7.92 -1.66 -18.91
N GLU A 91 7.55 -2.86 -18.46
CA GLU A 91 8.49 -3.81 -17.83
C GLU A 91 9.47 -4.43 -18.84
N THR A 92 9.09 -4.49 -20.12
CA THR A 92 9.97 -5.01 -21.19
C THR A 92 11.08 -4.01 -21.56
N GLN A 93 10.89 -2.72 -21.28
CA GLN A 93 11.87 -1.67 -21.60
C GLN A 93 13.03 -1.60 -20.59
N ASP A 94 12.85 -2.10 -19.36
CA ASP A 94 13.87 -2.12 -18.29
C ASP A 94 14.74 -3.39 -18.28
N ARG A 95 14.62 -4.26 -19.31
CA ARG A 95 15.41 -5.49 -19.47
C ARG A 95 16.36 -5.47 -20.67
N VAL A 96 16.92 -4.29 -20.99
CA VAL A 96 18.03 -4.15 -21.95
C VAL A 96 19.23 -3.51 -21.27
#